data_AF-A0A938VK18-F1
#
_entry.id   AF-A0A938VK18-F1
#
_cell.length_a   1.000
_cell.length_b   1.000
_cell.length_c   1.000
_cell.angle_alpha   90.00
_cell.angle_beta   90.00
_cell.angle_gamma   90.00
#
_symmetry.space_group_name_H-M   'P 1'
#
loop_
_entity.id
_entity.type
_entity.pdbx_description
1 polymer ?
#
loop_
_entity_poly.entity_id
_entity_poly.type
_entity_poly.pdbx_seq_one_letter_code
_entity_poly.pdbx_strand_id
1 'polypeptide(L)'
;MEHATWLENYFARVEQSCDEGRGAVEYIRSQGTKVGIKKARKRVGAFFTLTRRIYLNAHHYTYESSLESPHAWTLLIHETCHLKQGVVVALSIYGELEAWQTEFRVFQKISGKPLKPILNELLAMPLTMNRATLRRARQIMLEHAGKGYGAEWLPLYPIDKEIKYWVTRKESQPDNQLQNQ
;
A
#
# COMPACT_ATOMS: atom_id res chain seq x y z
N MET A 1 9.59 1.77 -25.17
CA MET A 1 8.38 0.94 -25.26
C MET A 1 7.15 1.85 -25.29
N GLU A 2 6.10 1.54 -26.07
CA GLU A 2 4.84 2.28 -26.01
C GLU A 2 4.11 2.03 -24.67
N HIS A 3 3.39 3.01 -24.15
CA HIS A 3 2.70 2.91 -22.86
C HIS A 3 1.70 1.76 -22.80
N ALA A 4 0.88 1.54 -23.85
CA ALA A 4 -0.11 0.47 -23.87
C ALA A 4 0.56 -0.92 -23.81
N THR A 5 1.59 -1.15 -24.62
CA THR A 5 2.38 -2.39 -24.60
C THR A 5 3.05 -2.61 -23.24
N TRP A 6 3.63 -1.56 -22.67
CA TRP A 6 4.22 -1.63 -21.34
C TRP A 6 3.18 -2.04 -20.29
N LEU A 7 2.01 -1.42 -20.32
CA LEU A 7 0.98 -1.63 -19.31
C LEU A 7 0.49 -3.08 -19.31
N GLU A 8 0.20 -3.64 -20.49
CA GLU A 8 -0.22 -5.05 -20.58
C GLU A 8 0.88 -6.01 -20.14
N ASN A 9 2.14 -5.76 -20.52
CA ASN A 9 3.27 -6.57 -20.05
C ASN A 9 3.44 -6.46 -18.54
N TYR A 10 3.30 -5.26 -17.99
CA TYR A 10 3.43 -5.01 -16.55
C TYR A 10 2.32 -5.70 -15.76
N PHE A 11 1.07 -5.62 -16.23
CA PHE A 11 -0.05 -6.36 -15.66
C PHE A 11 0.16 -7.87 -15.75
N ALA A 12 0.61 -8.39 -16.88
CA ALA A 12 0.91 -9.81 -17.01
C ALA A 12 1.96 -10.28 -15.99
N ARG A 13 3.03 -9.49 -15.76
CA ARG A 13 4.04 -9.78 -14.73
C ARG A 13 3.42 -9.81 -13.33
N VAL A 14 2.59 -8.82 -12.99
CA VAL A 14 1.95 -8.75 -11.67
C VAL A 14 0.96 -9.91 -11.47
N GLU A 15 0.12 -10.22 -12.46
CA GLU A 15 -0.86 -11.32 -12.42
C GLU A 15 -0.21 -12.69 -12.24
N GLN A 16 0.93 -12.90 -12.90
CA GLN A 16 1.68 -14.16 -12.84
C GLN A 16 2.50 -14.29 -11.56
N SER A 17 2.72 -13.20 -10.83
CA SER A 17 3.58 -13.21 -9.63
C SER A 17 2.95 -13.94 -8.44
N CYS A 18 1.64 -13.76 -8.21
CA CYS A 18 0.89 -14.33 -7.09
C CYS A 18 -0.62 -14.04 -7.22
N ASP A 19 -1.45 -14.69 -6.38
CA ASP A 19 -2.89 -14.48 -6.35
C ASP A 19 -3.28 -13.05 -5.94
N GLU A 20 -2.52 -12.44 -5.01
CA GLU A 20 -2.71 -11.04 -4.61
C GLU A 20 -2.45 -10.08 -5.78
N GLY A 21 -1.46 -10.39 -6.61
CA GLY A 21 -1.16 -9.67 -7.84
C GLY A 21 -2.27 -9.80 -8.87
N ARG A 22 -2.81 -11.01 -9.07
CA ARG A 22 -3.98 -11.24 -9.92
C ARG A 22 -5.18 -10.41 -9.46
N GLY A 23 -5.55 -10.51 -8.19
CA GLY A 23 -6.68 -9.77 -7.62
C GLY A 23 -6.48 -8.25 -7.57
N ALA A 24 -5.24 -7.76 -7.65
CA ALA A 24 -4.95 -6.34 -7.82
C ALA A 24 -5.22 -5.87 -9.26
N VAL A 25 -4.72 -6.61 -10.26
CA VAL A 25 -4.92 -6.27 -11.67
C VAL A 25 -6.38 -6.39 -12.09
N GLU A 26 -7.09 -7.43 -11.64
CA GLU A 26 -8.53 -7.59 -11.85
C GLU A 26 -9.31 -6.38 -11.32
N TYR A 27 -8.99 -5.94 -10.10
CA TYR A 27 -9.61 -4.74 -9.52
C TYR A 27 -9.31 -3.49 -10.35
N ILE A 28 -8.04 -3.25 -10.71
CA ILE A 28 -7.62 -2.10 -11.52
C ILE A 28 -8.38 -2.07 -12.85
N ARG A 29 -8.46 -3.21 -13.55
CA ARG A 29 -9.19 -3.35 -14.83
C ARG A 29 -10.69 -3.08 -14.63
N SER A 30 -11.32 -3.69 -13.62
CA SER A 30 -12.76 -3.52 -13.35
C SER A 30 -13.15 -2.07 -13.03
N GLN A 31 -12.25 -1.30 -12.41
CA GLN A 31 -12.48 0.08 -12.02
C GLN A 31 -12.03 1.10 -13.08
N GLY A 32 -11.44 0.64 -14.19
CA GLY A 32 -10.84 1.54 -15.20
C GLY A 32 -9.72 2.41 -14.62
N THR A 33 -9.00 1.90 -13.62
CA THR A 33 -7.92 2.62 -12.93
C THR A 33 -6.75 2.82 -13.89
N LYS A 34 -6.30 4.07 -14.04
CA LYS A 34 -5.15 4.38 -14.92
C LYS A 34 -3.85 4.15 -14.18
N VAL A 35 -2.92 3.41 -14.78
CA VAL A 35 -1.60 3.13 -14.22
C VAL A 35 -0.52 3.73 -15.11
N GLY A 36 0.54 4.29 -14.53
CA GLY A 36 1.65 4.83 -15.31
C GLY A 36 2.90 5.12 -14.50
N ILE A 37 3.82 5.87 -15.10
CA ILE A 37 5.02 6.38 -14.43
C ILE A 37 4.94 7.90 -14.36
N LYS A 38 5.16 8.45 -13.16
CA LYS A 38 5.14 9.91 -12.95
C LYS A 38 6.16 10.30 -11.88
N LYS A 39 6.78 11.46 -12.05
CA LYS A 39 7.76 11.98 -11.08
C LYS A 39 7.05 12.40 -9.78
N ALA A 40 7.57 11.93 -8.65
CA ALA A 40 7.18 12.35 -7.31
C ALA A 40 8.42 12.69 -6.45
N ARG A 41 8.29 12.83 -5.13
CA ARG A 41 9.45 13.02 -4.23
C ARG A 41 10.31 11.75 -4.23
N LYS A 42 11.64 11.88 -4.14
CA LYS A 42 12.59 10.74 -4.22
C LYS A 42 12.34 9.60 -3.20
N ARG A 43 11.63 9.84 -2.09
CA ARG A 43 11.36 8.82 -1.07
C ARG A 43 10.06 8.03 -1.31
N VAL A 44 9.27 8.41 -2.30
CA VAL A 44 8.00 7.75 -2.65
C VAL A 44 8.28 6.66 -3.68
N GLY A 45 7.82 5.44 -3.46
CA GLY A 45 7.97 4.32 -4.41
C GLY A 45 6.91 4.35 -5.50
N ALA A 46 5.65 4.40 -5.09
CA ALA A 46 4.47 4.59 -5.91
C ALA A 46 3.49 5.50 -5.17
N PHE A 47 2.41 5.92 -5.84
CA PHE A 47 1.33 6.67 -5.20
C PHE A 47 0.03 6.54 -5.99
N PHE A 48 -1.08 6.47 -5.27
CA PHE A 48 -2.40 6.63 -5.82
C PHE A 48 -2.87 8.09 -5.82
N THR A 49 -3.91 8.39 -6.61
CA THR A 49 -4.59 9.70 -6.61
C THR A 49 -6.05 9.55 -6.22
N LEU A 50 -6.66 10.64 -5.74
CA LEU A 50 -8.10 10.71 -5.45
C LEU A 50 -8.98 10.37 -6.68
N THR A 51 -8.42 10.54 -7.89
CA THR A 51 -9.06 10.19 -9.17
C THR A 51 -8.80 8.76 -9.62
N ARG A 52 -8.46 7.84 -8.69
CA ARG A 52 -8.21 6.42 -8.95
C ARG A 52 -7.18 6.19 -10.05
N ARG A 53 -6.02 6.82 -9.89
CA ARG A 53 -4.86 6.57 -10.73
C ARG A 53 -3.71 6.10 -9.86
N ILE A 54 -2.88 5.21 -10.39
CA ILE A 54 -1.68 4.73 -9.72
C ILE A 54 -0.47 5.12 -10.56
N TYR A 55 0.57 5.60 -9.89
CA TYR A 55 1.82 5.94 -10.56
C TYR A 55 3.01 5.32 -9.83
N LEU A 56 3.85 4.59 -10.56
CA LEU A 56 5.21 4.31 -10.11
C LEU A 56 6.05 5.59 -10.20
N ASN A 57 6.96 5.79 -9.26
CA ASN A 57 7.80 6.98 -9.26
C ASN A 57 8.92 6.90 -10.30
N ALA A 58 8.97 7.88 -11.20
CA ALA A 58 9.99 8.00 -12.24
C ALA A 58 11.43 8.16 -11.72
N HIS A 59 11.62 8.45 -10.42
CA HIS A 59 12.95 8.45 -9.81
C HIS A 59 13.56 7.06 -9.64
N HIS A 60 12.73 6.02 -9.58
CA HIS A 60 13.14 4.65 -9.27
C HIS A 60 12.87 3.68 -10.41
N TYR A 61 11.88 3.99 -11.24
CA TYR A 61 11.38 3.09 -12.26
C TYR A 61 11.34 3.74 -13.64
N THR A 62 11.75 2.96 -14.63
CA THR A 62 11.40 3.15 -16.04
C THR A 62 10.40 2.07 -16.43
N TYR A 63 9.87 2.15 -17.66
CA TYR A 63 9.03 1.08 -18.18
C TYR A 63 9.76 -0.26 -18.14
N GLU A 64 11.01 -0.29 -18.59
CA GLU A 64 11.84 -1.48 -18.65
C GLU A 64 12.15 -2.01 -17.25
N SER A 65 12.63 -1.16 -16.32
CA SER A 65 13.02 -1.64 -14.98
C SER A 65 11.82 -2.10 -14.14
N SER A 66 10.63 -1.55 -14.36
CA SER A 66 9.41 -1.99 -13.66
C SER A 66 8.95 -3.39 -14.06
N LEU A 67 9.28 -3.85 -15.28
CA LEU A 67 8.91 -5.19 -15.76
C LEU A 67 9.71 -6.32 -15.12
N GLU A 68 10.84 -6.00 -14.48
CA GLU A 68 11.74 -6.98 -13.86
C GLU A 68 11.93 -6.78 -12.36
N SER A 69 11.16 -5.86 -11.76
CA SER A 69 11.30 -5.50 -10.35
C SER A 69 10.13 -6.05 -9.54
N PRO A 70 10.34 -7.11 -8.73
CA PRO A 70 9.35 -7.59 -7.77
C PRO A 70 8.84 -6.49 -6.84
N HIS A 71 9.71 -5.54 -6.48
CA HIS A 71 9.34 -4.38 -5.66
C HIS A 71 8.39 -3.43 -6.40
N ALA A 72 8.57 -3.22 -7.71
CA ALA A 72 7.60 -2.46 -8.50
C ALA A 72 6.24 -3.15 -8.53
N TRP A 73 6.21 -4.49 -8.61
CA TRP A 73 4.96 -5.26 -8.63
C TRP A 73 4.22 -5.16 -7.28
N THR A 74 4.94 -5.29 -6.17
CA THR A 74 4.35 -5.19 -4.83
C THR A 74 3.84 -3.79 -4.54
N LEU A 75 4.50 -2.75 -5.05
CA LEU A 75 3.99 -1.38 -4.96
C LEU A 75 2.65 -1.20 -5.70
N LEU A 76 2.43 -1.84 -6.86
CA LEU A 76 1.11 -1.78 -7.51
C LEU A 76 0.03 -2.41 -6.61
N ILE A 77 0.34 -3.52 -5.96
CA ILE A 77 -0.56 -4.21 -5.03
C ILE A 77 -0.85 -3.32 -3.82
N HIS A 78 0.17 -2.66 -3.26
CA HIS A 78 0.06 -1.68 -2.18
C HIS A 78 -0.90 -0.54 -2.56
N GLU A 79 -0.67 0.14 -3.68
CA GLU A 79 -1.52 1.25 -4.11
C GLU A 79 -2.95 0.78 -4.43
N THR A 80 -3.10 -0.46 -4.89
CA THR A 80 -4.41 -1.07 -5.10
C THR A 80 -5.14 -1.33 -3.76
N CYS A 81 -4.40 -1.72 -2.72
CA CYS A 81 -4.95 -1.83 -1.35
C CYS A 81 -5.56 -0.50 -0.92
N HIS A 82 -4.86 0.62 -1.09
CA HIS A 82 -5.40 1.95 -0.80
C HIS A 82 -6.66 2.31 -1.60
N LEU A 83 -6.70 1.94 -2.88
CA LEU A 83 -7.91 2.16 -3.68
C LEU A 83 -9.10 1.32 -3.19
N LYS A 84 -8.88 0.10 -2.71
CA LYS A 84 -9.92 -0.77 -2.14
C LYS A 84 -10.41 -0.27 -0.78
N GLN A 85 -9.50 0.21 0.06
CA GLN A 85 -9.77 0.83 1.37
C GLN A 85 -10.61 2.11 1.25
N GLY A 86 -10.41 2.87 0.17
CA GLY A 86 -10.95 4.22 0.03
C GLY A 86 -10.12 5.26 0.79
N VAL A 87 -10.22 6.51 0.32
CA VAL A 87 -9.33 7.62 0.73
C VAL A 87 -9.27 7.83 2.24
N VAL A 88 -10.40 7.70 2.94
CA VAL A 88 -10.51 7.94 4.38
C VAL A 88 -9.68 6.95 5.19
N VAL A 89 -9.69 5.68 4.79
CA VAL A 89 -8.92 4.62 5.46
C VAL A 89 -7.47 4.66 4.99
N ALA A 90 -7.23 4.81 3.68
CA ALA A 90 -5.90 4.87 3.10
C ALA A 90 -5.03 5.99 3.71
N LEU A 91 -5.63 7.16 4.01
CA LEU A 91 -4.94 8.28 4.66
C LEU A 91 -4.90 8.15 6.20
N SER A 92 -4.54 6.97 6.70
CA SER A 92 -4.34 6.70 8.13
C SER A 92 -3.25 5.66 8.35
N ILE A 93 -2.66 5.61 9.55
CA ILE A 93 -1.67 4.57 9.90
C ILE A 93 -2.29 3.18 9.83
N TYR A 94 -3.57 3.03 10.17
CA TYR A 94 -4.27 1.77 10.02
C TYR A 94 -4.28 1.30 8.56
N GLY A 95 -4.63 2.20 7.61
CA GLY A 95 -4.64 1.88 6.18
C GLY A 95 -3.25 1.56 5.64
N GLU A 96 -2.24 2.36 6.02
CA GLU A 96 -0.85 2.11 5.68
C GLU A 96 -0.33 0.78 6.26
N LEU A 97 -0.74 0.41 7.48
CA LEU A 97 -0.31 -0.84 8.09
C LEU A 97 -0.81 -2.04 7.27
N GLU A 98 -2.08 -2.04 6.88
CA GLU A 98 -2.63 -3.09 6.00
C GLU A 98 -1.92 -3.14 4.64
N ALA A 99 -1.68 -1.98 4.03
CA ALA A 99 -1.01 -1.89 2.74
C ALA A 99 0.45 -2.39 2.81
N TRP A 100 1.21 -1.98 3.83
CA TRP A 100 2.57 -2.47 4.10
C TRP A 100 2.59 -3.96 4.38
N GLN A 101 1.67 -4.46 5.21
CA GLN A 101 1.59 -5.88 5.51
C GLN A 101 1.34 -6.71 4.25
N THR A 102 0.46 -6.23 3.37
CA THR A 102 0.18 -6.87 2.08
C THR A 102 1.42 -6.84 1.19
N GLU A 103 2.03 -5.66 1.00
CA GLU A 103 3.20 -5.46 0.16
C GLU A 103 4.36 -6.36 0.57
N PHE A 104 4.74 -6.35 1.85
CA PHE A 104 5.92 -7.06 2.32
C PHE A 104 5.73 -8.58 2.41
N ARG A 105 4.50 -9.06 2.70
CA ARG A 105 4.17 -10.49 2.60
C ARG A 105 4.30 -10.98 1.17
N VAL A 106 3.73 -10.24 0.22
CA VAL A 106 3.85 -10.57 -1.20
C VAL A 106 5.31 -10.50 -1.64
N PHE A 107 6.06 -9.47 -1.24
CA PHE A 107 7.46 -9.31 -1.60
C PHE A 107 8.30 -10.51 -1.13
N GLN A 108 8.11 -10.97 0.11
CA GLN A 108 8.74 -12.21 0.60
C GLN A 108 8.37 -13.42 -0.25
N LYS A 109 7.07 -13.59 -0.53
CA LYS A 109 6.53 -14.72 -1.31
C LYS A 109 7.14 -14.80 -2.70
N ILE A 110 7.22 -13.67 -3.42
CA ILE A 110 7.65 -13.65 -4.83
C ILE A 110 9.17 -13.55 -5.00
N SER A 111 9.88 -12.91 -4.06
CA SER A 111 11.33 -12.72 -4.19
C SER A 111 12.16 -13.78 -3.47
N GLY A 112 11.56 -14.49 -2.50
CA GLY A 112 12.27 -15.40 -1.60
C GLY A 112 13.29 -14.72 -0.69
N LYS A 113 13.38 -13.37 -0.70
CA LYS A 113 14.38 -12.62 0.06
C LYS A 113 13.91 -12.42 1.50
N PRO A 114 14.80 -12.57 2.49
CA PRO A 114 14.47 -12.23 3.86
C PRO A 114 14.23 -10.72 4.01
N LEU A 115 13.26 -10.35 4.85
CA LEU A 115 13.04 -8.95 5.20
C LEU A 115 13.94 -8.55 6.36
N LYS A 116 14.14 -7.23 6.49
CA LYS A 116 14.77 -6.65 7.68
C LYS A 116 13.96 -7.05 8.92
N PRO A 117 14.60 -7.34 10.07
CA PRO A 117 13.90 -7.75 11.30
C PRO A 117 12.75 -6.83 11.71
N ILE A 118 12.93 -5.51 11.55
CA ILE A 118 11.90 -4.51 11.87
C ILE A 118 10.61 -4.66 11.04
N LEU A 119 10.72 -5.14 9.78
CA LEU A 119 9.56 -5.41 8.94
C LEU A 119 8.86 -6.69 9.35
N ASN A 120 9.58 -7.71 9.82
CA ASN A 120 8.96 -8.93 10.35
C ASN A 120 8.12 -8.61 11.60
N GLU A 121 8.56 -7.65 12.43
CA GLU A 121 7.75 -7.15 13.54
C GLU A 121 6.44 -6.53 13.04
N LEU A 122 6.50 -5.67 12.01
CA LEU A 122 5.30 -5.08 11.39
C LEU A 122 4.36 -6.14 10.81
N LEU A 123 4.89 -7.21 10.19
CA LEU A 123 4.10 -8.30 9.65
C LEU A 123 3.41 -9.17 10.71
N ALA A 124 3.99 -9.25 11.91
CA ALA A 124 3.46 -10.01 13.04
C ALA A 124 2.40 -9.22 13.84
N MET A 125 2.27 -7.90 13.60
CA MET A 125 1.28 -7.09 14.30
C MET A 125 -0.15 -7.46 13.89
N PRO A 126 -1.08 -7.52 14.85
CA PRO A 126 -2.48 -7.71 14.54
C PRO A 126 -3.03 -6.44 13.86
N LEU A 127 -3.73 -6.59 12.74
CA LEU A 127 -4.41 -5.49 12.06
C LEU A 127 -5.66 -5.06 12.86
N THR A 128 -5.44 -4.28 13.90
CA THR A 128 -6.47 -3.83 14.85
C THR A 128 -6.40 -2.32 15.02
N MET A 129 -7.50 -1.74 15.50
CA MET A 129 -7.57 -0.32 15.86
C MET A 129 -7.09 -0.03 17.29
N ASN A 130 -6.13 -0.81 17.79
CA ASN A 130 -5.48 -0.50 19.07
C ASN A 130 -4.45 0.62 18.88
N ARG A 131 -4.51 1.71 19.67
CA ARG A 131 -3.61 2.85 19.46
C ARG A 131 -2.15 2.52 19.73
N ALA A 132 -1.84 1.63 20.67
CA ALA A 132 -0.47 1.25 20.97
C ALA A 132 0.14 0.50 19.77
N THR A 133 -0.60 -0.45 19.20
CA THR A 133 -0.21 -1.16 17.97
C THR A 133 0.02 -0.19 16.82
N LEU A 134 -0.90 0.74 16.56
CA LEU A 134 -0.77 1.70 15.47
C LEU A 134 0.38 2.70 15.70
N ARG A 135 0.63 3.13 16.94
CA ARG A 135 1.80 3.95 17.26
C ARG A 135 3.10 3.21 16.96
N ARG A 136 3.17 1.92 17.30
CA ARG A 136 4.34 1.10 17.01
C ARG A 136 4.50 0.87 15.50
N ALA A 137 3.41 0.60 14.78
CA ALA A 137 3.43 0.50 13.31
C ALA A 137 3.98 1.79 12.67
N ARG A 138 3.49 2.97 13.08
CA ARG A 138 4.02 4.26 12.61
C ARG A 138 5.50 4.43 12.92
N GLN A 139 5.95 4.03 14.10
CA GLN A 139 7.36 4.10 14.45
C GLN A 139 8.21 3.23 13.51
N ILE A 140 7.78 1.99 13.24
CA ILE A 140 8.47 1.10 12.29
C ILE A 140 8.50 1.69 10.88
N MET A 141 7.39 2.25 10.40
CA MET A 141 7.33 2.91 9.08
C MET A 141 8.33 4.06 8.99
N LEU A 142 8.44 4.88 10.04
CA LEU A 142 9.39 5.98 10.11
C LEU A 142 10.85 5.50 10.23
N GLU A 143 11.11 4.41 10.95
CA GLU A 143 12.44 3.80 11.05
C GLU A 143 12.88 3.18 9.72
N HIS A 144 11.94 2.59 8.96
CA HIS A 144 12.22 1.94 7.69
C HIS A 144 12.32 2.93 6.51
N ALA A 145 11.31 3.79 6.33
CA ALA A 145 11.20 4.70 5.18
C ALA A 145 11.75 6.12 5.46
N GLY A 146 11.98 6.45 6.74
CA GLY A 146 12.43 7.76 7.18
C GLY A 146 11.31 8.81 7.26
N LYS A 147 11.61 9.95 7.90
CA LYS A 147 10.64 11.04 8.14
C LYS A 147 9.97 11.58 6.88
N GLY A 148 10.68 11.58 5.74
CA GLY A 148 10.15 12.08 4.48
C GLY A 148 9.04 11.23 3.83
N TYR A 149 8.70 10.07 4.42
CA TYR A 149 7.55 9.26 4.03
C TYR A 149 6.21 9.88 4.47
N GLY A 150 6.21 10.68 5.55
CA GLY A 150 5.03 11.44 5.97
C GLY A 150 4.08 10.72 6.93
N ALA A 151 4.38 9.50 7.37
CA ALA A 151 3.60 8.77 8.38
C ALA A 151 3.44 9.54 9.72
N GLU A 152 4.30 10.51 10.01
CA GLU A 152 4.16 11.38 11.18
C GLU A 152 2.91 12.28 11.12
N TRP A 153 2.44 12.61 9.91
CA TRP A 153 1.29 13.49 9.67
C TRP A 153 -0.03 12.74 9.56
N LEU A 154 0.00 11.41 9.42
CA LEU A 154 -1.20 10.61 9.30
C LEU A 154 -1.87 10.41 10.67
N PRO A 155 -3.21 10.50 10.74
CA PRO A 155 -3.94 10.08 11.92
C PRO A 155 -3.72 8.58 12.15
N LEU A 156 -3.81 8.13 13.41
CA LEU A 156 -3.67 6.70 13.70
C LEU A 156 -4.83 5.93 13.09
N TYR A 157 -6.05 6.43 13.32
CA TYR A 157 -7.27 5.89 12.75
C TYR A 157 -7.68 6.60 11.46
N PRO A 158 -8.59 6.01 10.67
CA PRO A 158 -9.38 6.77 9.70
C PRO A 158 -9.97 8.02 10.37
N ILE A 159 -10.05 9.14 9.63
CA ILE A 159 -10.25 10.46 10.26
C ILE A 159 -11.55 10.59 11.06
N ASP A 160 -12.63 9.96 10.61
CA ASP A 160 -13.93 9.88 11.29
C ASP A 160 -13.81 9.20 12.67
N LYS A 161 -13.02 8.14 12.74
CA LYS A 161 -12.72 7.38 13.97
C LYS A 161 -11.73 8.11 14.88
N GLU A 162 -10.77 8.84 14.30
CA GLU A 162 -9.88 9.69 15.08
C GLU A 162 -10.68 10.80 15.77
N ILE A 163 -11.60 11.48 15.07
CA ILE A 163 -12.50 12.48 15.66
C ILE A 163 -13.35 11.86 16.78
N LYS A 164 -13.99 10.70 16.53
CA LYS A 164 -14.77 9.98 17.55
C LYS A 164 -13.94 9.66 18.79
N TYR A 165 -12.69 9.22 18.62
CA TYR A 165 -11.78 8.95 19.74
C TYR A 165 -11.49 10.23 20.55
N TRP A 166 -11.24 11.37 19.90
CA TRP A 166 -10.95 12.62 20.63
C TRP A 166 -12.16 13.11 21.43
N VAL A 167 -13.38 12.90 20.92
CA VAL A 167 -14.63 13.25 21.61
C VAL A 167 -14.96 12.28 22.74
N THR A 168 -14.80 10.98 22.53
CA THR A 168 -15.30 9.94 23.46
C THR A 168 -14.23 9.30 24.34
N ARG A 169 -12.95 9.44 23.98
CA ARG A 169 -11.80 8.73 24.55
C ARG A 169 -11.87 7.19 24.49
N LYS A 170 -12.78 6.64 23.69
CA LYS A 170 -12.93 5.18 23.49
C LYS A 170 -12.17 4.73 22.26
N GLU A 171 -11.44 3.61 22.37
CA GLU A 171 -10.78 3.00 21.22
C GLU A 171 -11.81 2.63 20.15
N SER A 172 -11.42 2.81 18.89
CA SER A 172 -12.26 2.43 17.76
C SER A 172 -12.13 0.93 17.52
N GLN A 173 -13.19 0.29 17.05
CA GLN A 173 -13.14 -1.07 16.53
C GLN A 173 -13.11 -1.02 14.99
N PRO A 174 -12.49 -2.00 14.33
CA PRO A 174 -12.65 -2.13 12.89
C PRO A 174 -14.15 -2.27 12.56
N ASP A 175 -14.61 -1.61 11.50
CA ASP A 175 -15.97 -1.85 11.04
C ASP A 175 -15.98 -3.25 10.43
N ASN A 176 -16.80 -4.16 10.97
CA ASN A 176 -17.10 -5.44 10.34
C ASN A 176 -17.96 -5.19 9.08
N GLN A 177 -17.35 -4.68 8.00
CA GLN A 177 -17.90 -4.58 6.65
C GLN A 177 -16.69 -4.72 5.70
N LEU A 178 -16.45 -5.79 4.94
CA LEU A 178 -17.32 -6.75 4.25
C LEU A 178 -16.66 -8.14 4.26
N GLN A 179 -17.33 -9.15 4.83
CA GLN A 179 -17.05 -10.57 4.56
C GLN A 179 -18.13 -11.23 3.69
N ASN A 180 -19.04 -10.44 3.11
CA ASN A 180 -20.04 -10.95 2.16
C ASN A 180 -20.05 -10.07 0.92
N GLN A 181 -19.28 -10.46 -0.09
CA GLN A 181 -19.59 -10.33 -1.52
C GLN A 181 -18.58 -11.13 -2.33
#